data_AF-A0A1T4YMI9-F1
#
_entry.id   AF-A0A1T4YMI9-F1
#
_cell.length_a   1.000
_cell.length_b   1.000
_cell.length_c   1.000
_cell.angle_alpha   90.00
_cell.angle_beta   90.00
_cell.angle_gamma   90.00
#
_symmetry.space_group_name_H-M   'P 1'
#
loop_
_entity.id
_entity.type
_entity.pdbx_description
1 polymer ?
#
loop_
_entity_poly.entity_id
_entity_poly.type
_entity_poly.pdbx_seq_one_letter_code
_entity_poly.pdbx_strand_id
1 'polypeptide(L)'
;MSSVVAMESPASVRQALQARISSMQSTRLDEDAFPVLPIMRGVLGRGLRRGVVYSISGSTSLALALVAAASQSGEWCGVLDVPDLGLEAAAGWGIDLDRLVWVADPGDRWMSTVGSMADVLGLVIVRAPTRVTSAETSRLVARLRQTRSTMLVLGEWPQSESQIRVVSSSWTGLGDGHGHLADRHLELEVRQGQGGGAPRRSRLRVPAAAIP
;
A
#
# COMPACT_ATOMS: atom_id res chain seq x y z
N MET A 1 -19.07 56.42 -22.91
CA MET A 1 -18.83 55.50 -21.78
C MET A 1 -18.06 54.30 -22.32
N SER A 2 -16.73 54.41 -22.38
CA SER A 2 -15.84 53.34 -22.90
C SER A 2 -15.44 52.41 -21.76
N SER A 3 -15.88 51.17 -21.84
CA SER A 3 -15.47 50.10 -20.91
C SER A 3 -14.11 49.56 -21.35
N VAL A 4 -13.06 49.94 -20.64
CA VAL A 4 -11.71 49.40 -20.83
C VAL A 4 -11.70 47.97 -20.30
N VAL A 5 -11.60 46.99 -21.21
CA VAL A 5 -11.31 45.59 -20.87
C VAL A 5 -9.93 45.59 -20.20
N ALA A 6 -9.89 45.33 -18.89
CA ALA A 6 -8.64 45.16 -18.17
C ALA A 6 -7.87 43.98 -18.80
N MET A 7 -6.81 44.29 -19.55
CA MET A 7 -5.86 43.29 -20.02
C MET A 7 -5.26 42.59 -18.81
N GLU A 8 -5.55 41.30 -18.65
CA GLU A 8 -4.92 40.45 -17.65
C GLU A 8 -3.40 40.57 -17.79
N SER A 9 -2.74 41.04 -16.72
CA SER A 9 -1.29 41.21 -16.71
C SER A 9 -0.61 39.87 -17.05
N PRO A 10 0.46 39.86 -17.88
CA PRO A 10 1.20 38.64 -18.22
C PRO A 10 1.63 37.81 -16.99
N ALA A 11 1.84 38.47 -15.86
CA ALA A 11 2.13 37.81 -14.58
C ALA A 11 0.95 37.00 -14.02
N SER A 12 -0.28 37.50 -14.15
CA SER A 12 -1.51 36.83 -13.70
C SER A 12 -1.83 35.59 -14.54
N VAL A 13 -1.66 35.69 -15.87
CA VAL A 13 -1.84 34.57 -16.80
C VAL A 13 -0.81 33.47 -16.52
N ARG A 14 0.46 33.83 -16.25
CA ARG A 14 1.50 32.86 -15.88
C ARG A 14 1.18 32.15 -14.56
N GLN A 15 0.71 32.89 -13.55
CA GLN A 15 0.37 32.33 -12.24
C GLN A 15 -0.85 31.40 -12.30
N ALA A 16 -1.87 31.76 -13.09
CA ALA A 16 -3.02 30.90 -13.36
C ALA A 16 -2.62 29.61 -14.08
N LEU A 17 -1.73 29.70 -15.09
CA LEU A 17 -1.22 28.53 -15.80
C LEU A 17 -0.39 27.62 -14.88
N GLN A 18 0.47 28.20 -14.03
CA GLN A 18 1.24 27.45 -13.02
C GLN A 18 0.33 26.72 -12.04
N ALA A 19 -0.71 27.39 -11.51
CA ALA A 19 -1.69 26.76 -10.62
C ALA A 19 -2.46 25.62 -11.31
N ARG A 20 -2.79 25.79 -12.61
CA ARG A 20 -3.44 24.74 -13.41
C ARG A 20 -2.51 23.55 -13.67
N ILE A 21 -1.23 23.78 -13.94
CA ILE A 21 -0.23 22.73 -14.11
C ILE A 21 -0.02 21.98 -12.78
N SER A 22 0.14 22.69 -11.67
CA SER A 22 0.31 22.08 -10.35
C SER A 22 -0.90 21.25 -9.90
N SER A 23 -2.13 21.71 -10.18
CA SER A 23 -3.35 20.93 -9.89
C SER A 23 -3.44 19.68 -10.77
N MET A 24 -3.21 19.78 -12.08
CA MET A 24 -3.17 18.61 -12.98
C MET A 24 -2.07 17.61 -12.59
N GLN A 25 -0.89 18.10 -12.20
CA GLN A 25 0.20 17.25 -11.71
C GLN A 25 -0.17 16.58 -10.39
N SER A 26 -0.84 17.28 -9.46
CA SER A 26 -1.31 16.67 -8.21
C SER A 26 -2.31 15.55 -8.48
N THR A 27 -3.31 15.79 -9.32
CA THR A 27 -4.33 14.78 -9.66
C THR A 27 -3.70 13.54 -10.27
N ARG A 28 -2.77 13.66 -11.23
CA ARG A 28 -2.06 12.51 -11.81
C ARG A 28 -1.21 11.75 -10.78
N LEU A 29 -0.54 12.48 -9.88
CA LEU A 29 0.26 11.88 -8.81
C LEU A 29 -0.62 11.13 -7.79
N ASP A 30 -1.84 11.60 -7.56
CA ASP A 30 -2.81 10.92 -6.69
C ASP A 30 -3.45 9.70 -7.41
N GLU A 31 -3.62 9.75 -8.74
CA GLU A 31 -4.03 8.60 -9.58
C GLU A 31 -2.94 7.51 -9.68
N ASP A 32 -1.68 7.86 -9.40
CA ASP A 32 -0.52 6.96 -9.43
C ASP A 32 -0.32 6.16 -8.12
N ALA A 33 -1.17 6.35 -7.11
CA ALA A 33 -1.12 5.61 -5.86
C ALA A 33 -2.50 5.08 -5.43
N PHE A 34 -2.50 3.95 -4.72
CA PHE A 34 -3.64 3.51 -3.94
C PHE A 34 -3.67 4.26 -2.61
N PRO A 35 -4.87 4.65 -2.14
CA PRO A 35 -5.00 5.30 -0.84
C PRO A 35 -4.57 4.35 0.28
N VAL A 36 -4.06 4.93 1.36
CA VAL A 36 -3.74 4.22 2.60
C VAL A 36 -4.52 4.82 3.76
N LEU A 37 -4.69 4.04 4.83
CA LEU A 37 -5.37 4.52 6.03
C LEU A 37 -4.69 5.80 6.56
N PRO A 38 -5.44 6.73 7.19
CA PRO A 38 -4.87 7.99 7.68
C PRO A 38 -3.63 7.80 8.55
N ILE A 39 -3.62 6.77 9.40
CA ILE A 39 -2.50 6.38 10.25
C ILE A 39 -1.22 6.04 9.47
N MET A 40 -1.33 5.56 8.23
CA MET A 40 -0.19 5.15 7.39
C MET A 40 0.37 6.29 6.53
N ARG A 41 -0.32 7.44 6.43
CA ARG A 41 0.11 8.58 5.60
C ARG A 41 1.46 9.16 6.04
N GLY A 42 1.76 9.15 7.33
CA GLY A 42 3.07 9.58 7.85
C GLY A 42 4.24 8.68 7.40
N VAL A 43 3.94 7.47 6.94
CA VAL A 43 4.93 6.43 6.57
C VAL A 43 5.09 6.35 5.05
N LEU A 44 3.97 6.32 4.33
CA LEU A 44 3.93 6.15 2.87
C LEU A 44 3.66 7.44 2.10
N GLY A 45 3.53 8.57 2.80
CA GLY A 45 3.20 9.85 2.20
C GLY A 45 1.85 9.79 1.50
N ARG A 46 1.89 9.70 0.17
CA ARG A 46 0.70 9.76 -0.71
C ARG A 46 -0.01 8.42 -0.89
N GLY A 47 0.61 7.30 -0.51
CA GLY A 47 -0.02 5.98 -0.55
C GLY A 47 0.87 4.89 -1.12
N LEU A 48 0.27 3.77 -1.52
CA LEU A 48 0.98 2.68 -2.19
C LEU A 48 1.07 2.99 -3.68
N ARG A 49 2.27 3.17 -4.21
CA ARG A 49 2.47 3.41 -5.63
C ARG A 49 1.89 2.26 -6.45
N ARG A 50 1.27 2.57 -7.59
CA ARG A 50 0.75 1.61 -8.56
C ARG A 50 1.89 0.96 -9.36
N GLY A 51 1.73 -0.31 -9.71
CA GLY A 51 2.66 -0.99 -10.62
C GLY A 51 4.01 -1.39 -10.02
N VAL A 52 4.10 -1.52 -8.69
CA VAL A 52 5.35 -1.87 -7.99
C VAL A 52 5.15 -3.00 -6.99
N VAL A 53 6.24 -3.42 -6.35
CA VAL A 53 6.22 -4.44 -5.30
C VAL A 53 6.68 -3.84 -3.98
N TYR A 54 5.95 -4.11 -2.90
CA TYR A 54 6.35 -3.79 -1.53
C TYR A 54 6.67 -5.10 -0.78
N SER A 55 7.83 -5.15 -0.11
CA SER A 55 8.19 -6.26 0.77
C SER A 55 7.73 -5.95 2.19
N ILE A 56 6.92 -6.81 2.80
CA ILE A 56 6.32 -6.62 4.12
C ILE A 56 6.85 -7.68 5.08
N SER A 57 7.28 -7.27 6.27
CA SER A 57 7.79 -8.21 7.28
C SER A 57 7.45 -7.78 8.72
N GLY A 58 7.51 -8.73 9.65
CA GLY A 58 7.25 -8.48 11.08
C GLY A 58 5.77 -8.41 11.48
N SER A 59 4.83 -8.34 10.51
CA SER A 59 3.39 -8.48 10.77
C SER A 59 2.59 -8.69 9.49
N THR A 60 1.76 -9.73 9.42
CA THR A 60 0.78 -9.94 8.33
C THR A 60 -0.34 -8.91 8.37
N SER A 61 -0.78 -8.50 9.57
CA SER A 61 -1.81 -7.47 9.76
C SER A 61 -1.42 -6.11 9.16
N LEU A 62 -0.12 -5.82 9.04
CA LEU A 62 0.35 -4.62 8.34
C LEU A 62 -0.04 -4.65 6.85
N ALA A 63 0.05 -5.80 6.17
CA ALA A 63 -0.35 -5.90 4.77
C ALA A 63 -1.86 -5.62 4.60
N LEU A 64 -2.69 -6.14 5.51
CA LEU A 64 -4.13 -5.85 5.54
C LEU A 64 -4.40 -4.36 5.75
N ALA A 65 -3.76 -3.74 6.74
CA ALA A 65 -3.90 -2.31 7.02
C ALA A 65 -3.47 -1.42 5.84
N LEU A 66 -2.47 -1.87 5.07
CA LEU A 66 -1.97 -1.14 3.90
C LEU A 66 -2.95 -1.17 2.72
N VAL A 67 -3.66 -2.28 2.49
CA VAL A 67 -4.63 -2.40 1.39
C VAL A 67 -6.05 -1.98 1.80
N ALA A 68 -6.33 -1.86 3.10
CA ALA A 68 -7.65 -1.52 3.65
C ALA A 68 -8.31 -0.31 3.01
N ALA A 69 -7.61 0.82 2.93
CA ALA A 69 -8.23 2.04 2.40
C ALA A 69 -8.55 1.95 0.90
N ALA A 70 -7.75 1.19 0.13
CA ALA A 70 -8.02 0.94 -1.28
C ALA A 70 -9.24 0.04 -1.46
N SER A 71 -9.33 -1.04 -0.67
CA SER A 71 -10.50 -1.91 -0.64
C SER A 71 -11.77 -1.13 -0.28
N GLN A 72 -11.72 -0.27 0.74
CA GLN A 72 -12.83 0.62 1.14
C GLN A 72 -13.24 1.61 0.03
N SER A 73 -12.30 1.98 -0.85
CA SER A 73 -12.59 2.81 -2.03
C SER A 73 -13.15 2.02 -3.22
N GLY A 74 -13.42 0.71 -3.04
CA GLY A 74 -14.02 -0.17 -4.05
C GLY A 74 -13.01 -0.93 -4.92
N GLU A 75 -11.72 -0.83 -4.62
CA GLU A 75 -10.66 -1.54 -5.36
C GLU A 75 -10.70 -3.05 -5.07
N TRP A 76 -10.56 -3.87 -6.12
CA TRP A 76 -10.48 -5.32 -5.96
C TRP A 76 -9.11 -5.72 -5.40
N CYS A 77 -9.14 -6.49 -4.33
CA CYS A 77 -7.95 -6.97 -3.64
C CYS A 77 -7.85 -8.50 -3.78
N GLY A 78 -6.62 -9.00 -3.86
CA GLY A 78 -6.32 -10.43 -3.95
C GLY A 78 -5.42 -10.91 -2.81
N VAL A 79 -5.61 -12.16 -2.39
CA VAL A 79 -4.68 -12.87 -1.51
C VAL A 79 -4.28 -14.18 -2.17
N LEU A 80 -2.97 -14.41 -2.30
CA LEU A 80 -2.40 -15.64 -2.84
C LEU A 80 -1.51 -16.32 -1.80
N ASP A 81 -1.90 -17.53 -1.42
CA ASP A 81 -1.08 -18.42 -0.58
C ASP A 81 -0.66 -17.83 0.78
N VAL A 82 -1.60 -17.18 1.47
CA VAL A 82 -1.38 -16.62 2.81
C VAL A 82 -2.28 -17.30 3.84
N PRO A 83 -2.00 -18.55 4.23
CA PRO A 83 -2.86 -19.31 5.15
C PRO A 83 -3.05 -18.64 6.53
N ASP A 84 -2.04 -17.91 7.01
CA ASP A 84 -2.08 -17.25 8.33
C ASP A 84 -2.86 -15.92 8.34
N LEU A 85 -3.42 -15.50 7.20
CA LEU A 85 -4.20 -14.28 7.11
C LEU A 85 -5.67 -14.61 7.42
N GLY A 86 -6.19 -14.07 8.53
CA GLY A 86 -7.57 -14.29 8.94
C GLY A 86 -8.55 -13.38 8.18
N LEU A 87 -9.67 -13.93 7.69
CA LEU A 87 -10.73 -13.14 7.07
C LEU A 87 -11.43 -12.20 8.06
N GLU A 88 -11.63 -12.64 9.31
CA GLU A 88 -12.09 -11.77 10.39
C GLU A 88 -11.10 -10.64 10.63
N ALA A 89 -9.80 -10.93 10.51
CA ALA A 89 -8.78 -9.91 10.63
C ALA A 89 -8.86 -8.88 9.50
N ALA A 90 -9.07 -9.34 8.27
CA ALA A 90 -9.29 -8.48 7.11
C ALA A 90 -10.54 -7.60 7.30
N ALA A 91 -11.66 -8.18 7.73
CA ALA A 91 -12.90 -7.44 8.00
C ALA A 91 -12.73 -6.38 9.10
N GLY A 92 -12.01 -6.70 10.18
CA GLY A 92 -11.74 -5.73 11.26
C GLY A 92 -10.85 -4.55 10.83
N TRP A 93 -9.98 -4.74 9.84
CA TRP A 93 -9.27 -3.64 9.16
C TRP A 93 -10.15 -2.86 8.16
N GLY A 94 -11.38 -3.30 7.93
CA GLY A 94 -12.34 -2.72 7.00
C GLY A 94 -12.10 -3.13 5.54
N ILE A 95 -11.55 -4.32 5.30
CA ILE A 95 -11.49 -4.89 3.94
C ILE A 95 -12.91 -5.27 3.52
N ASP A 96 -13.31 -4.85 2.33
CA ASP A 96 -14.53 -5.31 1.67
C ASP A 96 -14.33 -6.75 1.20
N LEU A 97 -14.90 -7.71 1.95
CA LEU A 97 -14.77 -9.14 1.65
C LEU A 97 -15.51 -9.55 0.38
N ASP A 98 -16.52 -8.78 -0.06
CA ASP A 98 -17.23 -9.05 -1.32
C ASP A 98 -16.36 -8.69 -2.54
N ARG A 99 -15.29 -7.91 -2.32
CA ARG A 99 -14.28 -7.52 -3.32
C ARG A 99 -12.90 -8.10 -3.05
N LEU A 100 -12.85 -9.18 -2.27
CA LEU A 100 -11.63 -9.89 -1.94
C LEU A 100 -11.59 -11.24 -2.67
N VAL A 101 -10.61 -11.43 -3.54
CA VAL A 101 -10.33 -12.72 -4.19
C VAL A 101 -9.30 -13.47 -3.37
N TRP A 102 -9.61 -14.70 -2.98
CA TRP A 102 -8.69 -15.58 -2.28
C TRP A 102 -8.30 -16.78 -3.13
N VAL A 103 -7.00 -17.01 -3.29
CA VAL A 103 -6.46 -18.20 -3.95
C VAL A 103 -5.50 -18.91 -3.01
N ALA A 104 -5.87 -20.11 -2.58
CA ALA A 104 -5.03 -20.97 -1.75
C ALA A 104 -4.21 -21.92 -2.63
N ASP A 105 -2.99 -22.24 -2.18
CA ASP A 105 -2.13 -23.30 -2.71
C ASP A 105 -2.04 -23.35 -4.25
N PRO A 106 -1.45 -22.34 -4.90
CA PRO A 106 -1.28 -22.36 -6.35
C PRO A 106 -0.22 -23.38 -6.83
N GLY A 107 0.54 -23.99 -5.92
CA GLY A 107 1.66 -24.87 -6.22
C GLY A 107 2.63 -24.28 -7.25
N ASP A 108 3.01 -25.09 -8.23
CA ASP A 108 3.93 -24.70 -9.31
C ASP A 108 3.39 -23.57 -10.21
N ARG A 109 2.09 -23.26 -10.13
CA ARG A 109 1.44 -22.20 -10.91
C ARG A 109 1.47 -20.84 -10.20
N TRP A 110 2.24 -20.68 -9.13
CA TRP A 110 2.31 -19.43 -8.37
C TRP A 110 2.55 -18.20 -9.26
N MET A 111 3.55 -18.25 -10.14
CA MET A 111 3.92 -17.13 -11.04
C MET A 111 2.83 -16.79 -12.07
N SER A 112 2.17 -17.79 -12.65
CA SER A 112 1.08 -17.54 -13.61
C SER A 112 -0.19 -17.06 -12.92
N THR A 113 -0.45 -17.55 -11.70
CA THR A 113 -1.60 -17.17 -10.88
C THR A 113 -1.48 -15.72 -10.44
N VAL A 114 -0.34 -15.31 -9.85
CA VAL A 114 -0.13 -13.91 -9.46
C VAL A 114 -0.19 -12.96 -10.65
N GLY A 115 0.33 -13.39 -11.82
CA GLY A 115 0.22 -12.61 -13.04
C GLY A 115 -1.22 -12.45 -13.52
N SER A 116 -2.03 -13.51 -13.44
CA SER A 116 -3.45 -13.45 -13.81
C SER A 116 -4.25 -12.59 -12.84
N MET A 117 -3.95 -12.66 -11.55
CA MET A 117 -4.52 -11.76 -10.54
C MET A 117 -4.13 -10.30 -10.83
N ALA A 118 -2.87 -10.03 -11.18
CA ALA A 118 -2.41 -8.69 -11.51
C ALA A 118 -3.06 -8.07 -12.75
N ASP A 119 -3.63 -8.88 -13.66
CA ASP A 119 -4.36 -8.37 -14.82
C ASP A 119 -5.74 -7.81 -14.46
N VAL A 120 -6.34 -8.28 -13.36
CA VAL A 120 -7.72 -7.95 -12.99
C VAL A 120 -7.87 -7.26 -11.63
N LEU A 121 -6.89 -7.39 -10.73
CA LEU A 121 -6.92 -6.83 -9.37
C LEU A 121 -5.94 -5.66 -9.26
N GLY A 122 -6.34 -4.58 -8.58
CA GLY A 122 -5.45 -3.47 -8.29
C GLY A 122 -4.37 -3.80 -7.26
N LEU A 123 -4.69 -4.63 -6.25
CA LEU A 123 -3.77 -4.98 -5.17
C LEU A 123 -3.74 -6.49 -4.93
N VAL A 124 -2.55 -7.05 -4.74
CA VAL A 124 -2.39 -8.48 -4.45
C VAL A 124 -1.43 -8.69 -3.28
N ILE A 125 -1.89 -9.30 -2.20
CA ILE A 125 -1.06 -9.78 -1.09
C ILE A 125 -0.63 -11.21 -1.41
N VAL A 126 0.66 -11.49 -1.32
CA VAL A 126 1.20 -12.82 -1.61
C VAL A 126 2.22 -13.24 -0.56
N ARG A 127 2.36 -14.54 -0.34
CA ARG A 127 3.58 -15.08 0.29
C ARG A 127 4.63 -15.33 -0.78
N ALA A 128 5.88 -14.93 -0.53
CA ALA A 128 6.97 -15.19 -1.46
C ALA A 128 7.15 -16.72 -1.65
N PRO A 129 7.29 -17.22 -2.90
CA PRO A 129 7.69 -18.59 -3.14
C PRO A 129 9.14 -18.81 -2.68
N THR A 130 9.52 -20.05 -2.39
CA THR A 130 10.86 -20.38 -1.87
C THR A 130 11.99 -19.98 -2.83
N ARG A 131 11.72 -20.00 -4.15
CA ARG A 131 12.68 -19.66 -5.19
C ARG A 131 11.97 -18.94 -6.32
N VAL A 132 12.58 -17.84 -6.79
CA VAL A 132 12.19 -17.11 -7.99
C VAL A 132 13.47 -16.67 -8.70
N THR A 133 13.52 -16.83 -10.02
CA THR A 133 14.63 -16.38 -10.84
C THR A 133 14.55 -14.88 -11.11
N SER A 134 15.69 -14.24 -11.41
CA SER A 134 15.72 -12.82 -11.77
C SER A 134 14.88 -12.50 -13.02
N ALA A 135 14.80 -13.43 -13.97
CA ALA A 135 13.98 -13.30 -15.17
C ALA A 135 12.47 -13.31 -14.83
N GLU A 136 12.05 -14.19 -13.94
CA GLU A 136 10.68 -14.26 -13.42
C GLU A 136 10.32 -12.99 -12.65
N THR A 137 11.18 -12.53 -11.73
CA THR A 137 10.98 -11.26 -11.02
C THR A 137 10.80 -10.10 -12.00
N SER A 138 11.71 -9.99 -12.97
CA SER A 138 11.70 -8.87 -13.92
C SER A 138 10.45 -8.88 -14.80
N ARG A 139 10.01 -10.07 -15.26
CA ARG A 139 8.77 -10.22 -16.03
C ARG A 139 7.54 -9.85 -15.20
N LEU A 140 7.48 -10.28 -13.94
CA LEU A 140 6.36 -9.96 -13.06
C LEU A 140 6.31 -8.45 -12.77
N VAL A 141 7.44 -7.82 -12.45
CA VAL A 141 7.52 -6.37 -12.23
C VAL A 141 7.12 -5.60 -13.49
N ALA A 142 7.54 -6.05 -14.68
CA ALA A 142 7.12 -5.43 -15.93
C ALA A 142 5.59 -5.54 -16.14
N ARG A 143 5.00 -6.69 -15.82
CA ARG A 143 3.55 -6.90 -15.91
C ARG A 143 2.78 -6.01 -14.92
N LEU A 144 3.21 -5.94 -13.65
CA LEU A 144 2.62 -5.06 -12.65
C LEU A 144 2.60 -3.59 -13.13
N ARG A 145 3.68 -3.12 -13.76
CA ARG A 145 3.72 -1.77 -14.35
C ARG A 145 2.73 -1.58 -15.49
N GLN A 146 2.56 -2.58 -16.34
CA GLN A 146 1.62 -2.54 -17.47
C GLN A 146 0.16 -2.53 -16.99
N THR A 147 -0.15 -3.34 -15.98
CA THR A 147 -1.52 -3.46 -15.44
C THR A 147 -1.82 -2.45 -14.33
N ARG A 148 -0.80 -1.68 -13.89
CA ARG A 148 -0.85 -0.77 -12.73
C ARG A 148 -1.27 -1.47 -11.43
N SER A 149 -1.17 -2.80 -11.36
CA SER A 149 -1.39 -3.58 -10.15
C SER A 149 -0.19 -3.51 -9.22
N THR A 150 -0.42 -3.53 -7.91
CA THR A 150 0.63 -3.47 -6.90
C THR A 150 0.62 -4.73 -6.04
N MET A 151 1.80 -5.31 -5.86
CA MET A 151 1.97 -6.54 -5.10
C MET A 151 2.59 -6.24 -3.73
N LEU A 152 1.99 -6.78 -2.67
CA LEU A 152 2.53 -6.79 -1.32
C LEU A 152 3.01 -8.20 -1.01
N VAL A 153 4.33 -8.38 -0.93
CA VAL A 153 4.95 -9.67 -0.67
C VAL A 153 5.25 -9.79 0.81
N LEU A 154 4.69 -10.80 1.47
CA LEU A 154 5.05 -11.18 2.84
C LEU A 154 6.40 -11.91 2.80
N GLY A 155 7.45 -11.23 3.25
CA GLY A 155 8.83 -11.68 3.16
C GLY A 155 9.69 -10.76 2.31
N GLU A 156 10.86 -11.26 1.93
CA GLU A 156 11.79 -10.54 1.06
C GLU A 156 11.42 -10.74 -0.41
N TRP A 157 11.50 -9.67 -1.20
CA TRP A 157 11.31 -9.73 -2.64
C TRP A 157 12.36 -8.87 -3.37
N PRO A 158 13.04 -9.42 -4.40
CA PRO A 158 13.98 -8.65 -5.20
C PRO A 158 13.30 -7.50 -5.95
N GLN A 159 13.99 -6.39 -6.16
CA GLN A 159 13.44 -5.23 -6.90
C GLN A 159 12.17 -4.62 -6.26
N SER A 160 11.97 -4.79 -4.95
CA SER A 160 10.90 -4.09 -4.24
C SER A 160 11.15 -2.58 -4.18
N GLU A 161 10.08 -1.81 -4.34
CA GLU A 161 10.07 -0.33 -4.21
C GLU A 161 10.48 0.07 -2.79
N SER A 162 9.97 -0.66 -1.80
CA SER A 162 10.35 -0.50 -0.40
C SER A 162 10.12 -1.78 0.38
N GLN A 163 10.94 -1.98 1.39
CA GLN A 163 10.71 -2.94 2.46
C GLN A 163 10.12 -2.20 3.66
N ILE A 164 8.97 -2.67 4.14
CA ILE A 164 8.26 -2.12 5.30
C ILE A 164 8.26 -3.21 6.38
N ARG A 165 8.83 -2.90 7.54
CA ARG A 165 8.99 -3.85 8.63
C ARG A 165 8.41 -3.31 9.91
N VAL A 166 7.62 -4.11 10.62
CA VAL A 166 7.33 -3.86 12.04
C VAL A 166 8.55 -4.29 12.84
N VAL A 167 9.24 -3.35 13.49
CA VAL A 167 10.44 -3.62 14.29
C VAL A 167 10.13 -3.78 15.78
N SER A 168 9.07 -3.13 16.28
CA SER A 168 8.58 -3.31 17.63
C SER A 168 7.06 -3.14 17.69
N SER A 169 6.44 -3.79 18.67
CA SER A 169 5.01 -3.76 18.93
C SER A 169 4.79 -3.82 20.43
N SER A 170 4.08 -2.84 21.00
CA SER A 170 3.67 -2.84 22.39
C SER A 170 2.19 -2.50 22.53
N TRP A 171 1.57 -3.00 23.58
CA TRP A 171 0.17 -2.74 23.90
C TRP A 171 0.07 -1.86 25.14
N THR A 172 -0.98 -1.05 25.20
CA THR A 172 -1.36 -0.25 26.37
C THR A 172 -2.81 -0.53 26.78
N GLY A 173 -3.19 -0.16 28.00
CA GLY A 173 -4.57 -0.30 28.51
C GLY A 173 -4.78 -1.39 29.57
N LEU A 174 -3.78 -2.24 29.83
CA LEU A 174 -3.87 -3.35 30.79
C LEU A 174 -3.58 -2.98 32.26
N GLY A 175 -3.30 -1.72 32.59
CA GLY A 175 -3.02 -1.30 33.98
C GLY A 175 -2.06 -2.23 34.72
N ASP A 176 -2.40 -2.65 35.94
CA ASP A 176 -1.66 -3.62 36.77
C ASP A 176 -2.02 -5.10 36.46
N GLY A 177 -2.41 -5.40 35.21
CA GLY A 177 -2.86 -6.73 34.77
C GLY A 177 -4.38 -6.87 34.67
N HIS A 178 -5.13 -5.78 34.85
CA HIS A 178 -6.57 -5.69 34.67
C HIS A 178 -6.93 -4.43 33.85
N GLY A 179 -7.76 -4.61 32.83
CA GLY A 179 -8.17 -3.55 31.89
C GLY A 179 -8.47 -4.13 30.51
N HIS A 180 -8.77 -3.26 29.55
CA HIS A 180 -8.92 -3.65 28.15
C HIS A 180 -7.73 -3.11 27.35
N LEU A 181 -7.26 -3.89 26.39
CA LEU A 181 -6.31 -3.39 25.40
C LEU A 181 -6.92 -2.16 24.73
N ALA A 182 -6.24 -1.03 24.82
CA ALA A 182 -6.75 0.26 24.35
C ALA A 182 -6.07 0.67 23.03
N ASP A 183 -4.74 0.63 23.01
CA ASP A 183 -3.94 0.97 21.83
C ASP A 183 -2.80 -0.04 21.66
N ARG A 184 -2.40 -0.24 20.40
CA ARG A 184 -1.17 -0.89 20.00
C ARG A 184 -0.23 0.14 19.40
N HIS A 185 0.96 0.26 19.96
CA HIS A 185 2.04 1.06 19.42
C HIS A 185 2.93 0.19 18.55
N LEU A 186 3.07 0.57 17.28
CA LEU A 186 3.94 -0.09 16.32
C LEU A 186 5.08 0.85 15.95
N GLU A 187 6.30 0.33 15.89
CA GLU A 187 7.40 1.00 15.24
C GLU A 187 7.62 0.35 13.88
N LEU A 188 7.47 1.14 12.83
CA LEU A 188 7.72 0.73 11.47
C LEU A 188 9.09 1.24 11.02
N GLU A 189 9.83 0.41 10.32
CA GLU A 189 11.01 0.78 9.56
C GLU A 189 10.72 0.61 8.07
N VAL A 190 10.94 1.68 7.30
CA VAL A 190 10.82 1.69 5.84
C VAL A 190 12.20 1.85 5.24
N ARG A 191 12.60 0.87 4.44
CA ARG A 191 13.81 0.89 3.63
C ARG A 191 13.38 1.02 2.18
N GLN A 192 13.80 2.09 1.53
CA GLN A 192 13.58 2.23 0.09
C GLN A 192 14.40 1.17 -0.66
N GLY A 193 13.99 0.85 -1.88
CA GLY A 193 14.68 -0.09 -2.76
C GLY A 193 16.10 0.35 -3.15
N GLN A 194 16.66 -0.26 -4.18
CA GLN A 194 18.06 -0.06 -4.57
C GLN A 194 18.38 1.42 -4.83
N GLY A 195 19.42 1.96 -4.17
CA GLY A 195 19.78 3.38 -4.22
C GLY A 195 19.05 4.27 -3.21
N GLY A 196 18.22 3.69 -2.34
CA GLY A 196 17.56 4.37 -1.24
C GLY A 196 18.51 4.89 -0.16
N GLY A 197 18.14 5.99 0.49
CA GLY A 197 18.85 6.53 1.65
C GLY A 197 18.67 5.68 2.92
N ALA A 198 19.10 6.23 4.05
CA ALA A 198 18.98 5.56 5.35
C ALA A 198 17.53 5.15 5.66
N PRO A 199 17.33 4.03 6.39
CA PRO A 199 15.99 3.59 6.81
C PRO A 199 15.25 4.69 7.56
N ARG A 200 13.96 4.85 7.27
CA ARG A 200 13.09 5.79 8.00
C ARG A 200 12.28 5.03 9.03
N ARG A 201 12.21 5.55 10.24
CA ARG A 201 11.39 4.98 11.31
C ARG A 201 10.19 5.84 11.59
N SER A 202 9.07 5.20 11.89
CA SER A 202 7.82 5.87 12.20
C SER A 202 7.06 5.10 13.26
N ARG A 203 6.49 5.84 14.22
CA ARG A 203 5.66 5.25 15.28
C ARG A 203 4.20 5.43 14.92
N LEU A 204 3.45 4.34 14.97
CA LEU A 204 2.02 4.32 14.73
C LEU A 204 1.30 3.90 16.00
N ARG A 205 0.19 4.57 16.31
CA ARG A 205 -0.73 4.16 17.35
C ARG A 205 -2.00 3.63 16.68
N VAL A 206 -2.20 2.33 16.75
CA VAL A 206 -3.38 1.65 16.23
C VAL A 206 -4.35 1.43 17.39
N PRO A 207 -5.57 1.97 17.36
CA PRO A 207 -6.57 1.68 18.39
C PRO A 207 -6.87 0.17 18.43
N ALA A 208 -7.07 -0.40 19.62
CA ALA A 208 -7.41 -1.81 19.76
C ALA A 208 -8.73 -2.16 19.06
N ALA A 209 -9.70 -1.25 19.02
CA ALA A 209 -10.93 -1.44 18.25
C ALA A 209 -10.71 -1.53 16.72
N ALA A 210 -9.56 -1.09 16.22
CA ALA A 210 -9.16 -1.22 14.82
C ALA A 210 -8.29 -2.49 14.58
N ILE A 211 -8.05 -3.28 15.62
CA ILE A 211 -7.32 -4.55 15.57
C ILE A 211 -8.28 -5.66 16.03
N PRO A 212 -8.79 -6.48 15.10
CA PRO A 212 -9.54 -7.69 15.46
C PRO A 212 -8.67 -8.71 16.21
#